data_AF-A0A377A4G5-F1
#
_entry.id   AF-A0A377A4G5-F1
#
_cell.length_a   1.000
_cell.length_b   1.000
_cell.length_c   1.000
_cell.angle_alpha   90.00
_cell.angle_beta   90.00
_cell.angle_gamma   90.00
#
_symmetry.space_group_name_H-M   'P 1'
#
loop_
_entity.id
_entity.type
_entity.pdbx_description
1 polymer ?
#
loop_
_entity_poly.entity_id
_entity_poly.type
_entity_poly.pdbx_seq_one_letter_code
_entity_poly.pdbx_strand_id
1 'polypeptide(L)'
;MRDLDAQTGDSESWRQWENGKCAIPDRVVEQLLAMRQQRKKHLHAIIEKINNRIGNNTMRFFPDLTAFQQVYPDGNFIDWKSINR
;
A
#
# COMPACT_ATOMS: atom_id res chain seq x y z
N MET A 1 -0.01 -7.11 -6.94
CA MET A 1 1.44 -6.93 -6.83
C MET A 1 1.99 -7.14 -8.23
N ARG A 2 1.45 -6.36 -9.18
CA ARG A 2 1.71 -6.44 -10.63
C ARG A 2 1.79 -5.04 -11.29
N ASP A 3 1.54 -3.97 -10.54
CA ASP A 3 1.35 -2.64 -11.13
C ASP A 3 2.46 -1.64 -10.75
N LEU A 4 3.39 -2.01 -9.88
CA LEU A 4 4.71 -1.35 -9.80
C LEU A 4 5.61 -1.75 -10.98
N ASP A 5 5.24 -2.82 -11.71
CA ASP A 5 5.93 -3.27 -12.91
C ASP A 5 5.59 -2.39 -14.13
N ALA A 6 4.49 -1.65 -14.12
CA ALA A 6 3.92 -1.06 -15.33
C ALA A 6 4.61 0.23 -15.83
N GLN A 7 5.46 0.87 -15.03
CA GLN A 7 6.17 2.09 -15.45
C GLN A 7 7.67 1.90 -15.71
N THR A 8 8.22 0.71 -15.45
CA THR A 8 9.60 0.37 -15.88
C THR A 8 9.75 -1.03 -16.49
N GLY A 9 8.77 -1.94 -16.36
CA GLY A 9 8.79 -3.29 -16.92
C GLY A 9 9.88 -4.23 -16.39
N ASP A 10 10.81 -3.72 -15.60
CA ASP A 10 12.04 -4.41 -15.23
C ASP A 10 11.88 -5.23 -13.94
N SER A 11 11.12 -6.32 -14.08
CA SER A 11 10.99 -7.36 -13.04
C SER A 11 12.32 -8.03 -12.70
N GLU A 12 13.32 -7.94 -13.59
CA GLU A 12 14.64 -8.49 -13.38
C GLU A 12 15.43 -7.64 -12.38
N SER A 13 15.45 -6.32 -12.54
CA SER A 13 16.03 -5.40 -11.55
C SER A 13 15.41 -5.59 -10.17
N TRP A 14 14.07 -5.72 -10.09
CA TRP A 14 13.39 -6.00 -8.82
C TRP A 14 13.90 -7.29 -8.17
N ARG A 15 14.01 -8.38 -8.94
CA ARG A 15 14.57 -9.65 -8.45
C ARG A 15 16.02 -9.52 -8.03
N GLN A 16 16.84 -8.73 -8.73
CA GLN A 16 18.24 -8.55 -8.37
C GLN A 16 18.38 -7.80 -7.04
N TRP A 17 17.54 -6.80 -6.79
CA TRP A 17 17.42 -6.11 -5.50
C TRP A 17 17.04 -7.07 -4.37
N GLU A 18 15.97 -7.86 -4.57
CA GLU A 18 15.49 -8.81 -3.55
C GLU A 18 16.52 -9.89 -3.21
N ASN A 19 17.31 -10.33 -4.19
CA ASN A 19 18.36 -11.32 -3.99
C ASN A 19 19.70 -10.71 -3.50
N GLY A 20 19.75 -9.40 -3.25
CA GLY A 20 20.96 -8.71 -2.79
C GLY A 20 22.09 -8.65 -3.83
N LYS A 21 21.78 -8.86 -5.12
CA LYS A 21 22.77 -8.83 -6.20
C LYS A 21 23.23 -7.41 -6.53
N CYS A 22 22.37 -6.42 -6.33
CA CYS A 22 22.70 -5.01 -6.49
C CYS A 22 21.91 -4.16 -5.49
N ALA A 23 22.39 -2.94 -5.23
CA ALA A 23 21.74 -2.02 -4.31
C ALA A 23 20.41 -1.50 -4.88
N ILE A 24 19.44 -1.28 -3.99
CA ILE A 24 18.17 -0.64 -4.34
C ILE A 24 18.45 0.85 -4.60
N PRO A 25 17.99 1.42 -5.73
CA PRO A 25 18.13 2.85 -5.99
C PRO A 25 17.46 3.69 -4.90
N ASP A 26 18.10 4.78 -4.47
CA ASP A 26 17.60 5.65 -3.38
C ASP A 26 16.16 6.12 -3.62
N ARG A 27 15.82 6.51 -4.87
CA ARG A 27 14.45 6.91 -5.23
C ARG A 27 13.40 5.85 -4.87
N VAL A 28 13.75 4.56 -5.05
CA VAL A 28 12.84 3.44 -4.79
C VAL A 28 12.74 3.21 -3.29
N VAL A 29 13.85 3.32 -2.56
CA VAL A 29 13.88 3.26 -1.09
C VAL A 29 13.01 4.37 -0.50
N GLU A 30 13.20 5.61 -0.93
CA GLU A 30 12.42 6.78 -0.50
C GLU A 30 10.92 6.57 -0.73
N GLN A 31 10.54 6.08 -1.91
CA GLN A 31 9.14 5.79 -2.24
C GLN A 31 8.56 4.70 -1.32
N LEU A 32 9.28 3.60 -1.11
CA LEU A 32 8.83 2.53 -0.21
C LEU A 32 8.71 3.00 1.26
N LEU A 33 9.63 3.85 1.71
CA LEU A 33 9.58 4.47 3.04
C LEU A 33 8.38 5.40 3.19
N ALA A 34 8.09 6.22 2.18
CA ALA A 34 6.91 7.09 2.17
C ALA A 34 5.61 6.27 2.25
N MET A 35 5.50 5.20 1.45
CA MET A 35 4.35 4.28 1.47
C MET A 35 4.18 3.62 2.85
N ARG A 36 5.29 3.17 3.46
CA ARG A 36 5.28 2.60 4.82
C ARG A 36 4.81 3.61 5.86
N GLN A 37 5.25 4.86 5.75
CA GLN A 37 4.85 5.92 6.66
C GLN A 37 3.37 6.28 6.50
N GLN A 38 2.86 6.35 5.27
CA GLN A 38 1.44 6.57 4.98
C GLN A 38 0.57 5.45 5.58
N ARG A 39 0.96 4.18 5.39
CA ARG A 39 0.26 3.04 5.99
C ARG A 39 0.25 3.13 7.52
N LYS A 40 1.38 3.49 8.14
CA LYS A 40 1.46 3.67 9.61
C LYS A 40 0.49 4.74 10.10
N LYS A 41 0.45 5.91 9.42
CA LYS A 41 -0.48 7.00 9.75
C LYS A 41 -1.94 6.55 9.66
N HIS A 42 -2.30 5.82 8.60
CA HIS A 42 -3.65 5.32 8.41
C HIS A 42 -4.07 4.33 9.52
N LEU A 43 -3.20 3.38 9.86
CA LEU A 43 -3.46 2.42 10.95
C LEU A 43 -3.64 3.11 12.30
N HIS A 44 -2.80 4.09 12.62
CA HIS A 44 -2.95 4.88 13.85
C HIS A 44 -4.31 5.60 13.89
N ALA A 45 -4.75 6.22 12.79
CA ALA A 45 -6.05 6.89 12.74
C ALA A 45 -7.23 5.92 12.90
N ILE A 46 -7.13 4.68 12.38
CA ILE A 46 -8.14 3.64 12.60
C ILE A 46 -8.17 3.24 14.09
N ILE A 47 -7.01 2.95 14.68
CA ILE A 47 -6.89 2.55 16.09
C ILE A 47 -7.46 3.65 17.00
N GLU A 48 -7.12 4.91 16.75
CA GLU A 48 -7.65 6.05 17.49
C GLU A 48 -9.18 6.12 17.43
N LYS A 49 -9.77 5.94 16.25
CA LYS A 49 -11.24 5.89 16.09
C LYS A 49 -11.89 4.73 16.81
N ILE A 50 -11.23 3.56 16.84
CA ILE A 50 -11.71 2.38 17.57
C ILE A 50 -11.65 2.62 19.08
N ASN A 51 -10.52 3.15 19.57
CA ASN A 51 -10.31 3.39 21.00
C ASN A 51 -11.24 4.48 21.56
N ASN A 52 -11.64 5.44 20.72
CA ASN A 52 -12.52 6.55 21.11
C ASN A 52 -14.02 6.22 20.96
N ARG A 53 -14.39 4.95 20.72
CA ARG A 53 -15.80 4.53 20.67
C ARG A 53 -16.03 3.19 21.36
N ILE A 54 -17.25 2.97 21.85
CA ILE A 54 -17.71 1.67 22.35
C ILE A 54 -18.69 1.08 21.34
N GLY A 55 -18.43 -0.14 20.88
CA GLY A 55 -19.30 -0.85 19.93
C GLY A 55 -18.52 -1.70 18.92
N ASN A 56 -19.26 -2.45 18.09
CA ASN A 56 -18.68 -3.33 17.09
C ASN A 56 -18.01 -2.54 15.96
N ASN A 57 -16.84 -3.01 15.54
CA ASN A 57 -16.08 -2.44 14.44
C ASN A 57 -16.16 -3.37 13.24
N THR A 58 -16.65 -2.88 12.11
CA THR A 58 -16.66 -3.61 10.84
C THR A 58 -15.76 -2.88 9.84
N MET A 59 -14.75 -3.58 9.33
CA MET A 59 -13.89 -3.10 8.25
C MET A 59 -14.36 -3.66 6.93
N ARG A 60 -14.46 -2.82 5.89
CA ARG A 60 -14.85 -3.25 4.55
C ARG A 60 -13.65 -3.86 3.83
N PHE A 61 -13.83 -5.06 3.31
CA PHE A 61 -12.90 -5.70 2.38
C PHE A 61 -13.29 -5.36 0.94
N PHE A 62 -12.29 -5.10 0.09
CA PHE A 62 -12.48 -4.80 -1.32
C PHE A 62 -11.77 -5.87 -2.17
N PRO A 63 -12.50 -6.68 -2.94
CA PRO A 63 -11.94 -7.82 -3.68
C PRO A 63 -10.99 -7.40 -4.82
N ASP A 64 -11.21 -6.22 -5.40
CA ASP A 64 -10.43 -5.67 -6.49
C ASP A 64 -10.32 -4.13 -6.40
N LEU A 65 -9.45 -3.55 -7.22
CA LEU A 65 -9.21 -2.10 -7.26
C LEU A 65 -10.48 -1.34 -7.69
N THR A 66 -11.28 -1.90 -8.59
CA THR A 66 -12.51 -1.27 -9.08
C THR A 66 -13.51 -1.09 -7.96
N ALA A 67 -13.74 -2.13 -7.16
CA ALA A 67 -14.61 -2.09 -5.98
C ALA A 67 -14.13 -1.07 -4.94
N PHE A 68 -12.81 -0.91 -4.80
CA PHE A 68 -12.23 0.13 -3.94
C PHE A 68 -12.48 1.54 -4.47
N GLN A 69 -12.26 1.76 -5.77
CA GLN A 69 -12.44 3.06 -6.41
C GLN A 69 -13.89 3.54 -6.42
N GLN A 70 -14.86 2.62 -6.38
CA GLN A 70 -16.27 2.99 -6.18
C GLN A 70 -16.54 3.71 -4.85
N VAL A 71 -15.71 3.46 -3.82
CA VAL A 71 -15.82 4.11 -2.50
C VAL A 71 -14.78 5.22 -2.33
N TYR A 72 -13.61 5.06 -2.94
CA TYR A 72 -12.50 6.02 -2.92
C TYR A 72 -12.09 6.36 -4.35
N PRO A 73 -12.80 7.27 -5.04
CA PRO A 73 -12.57 7.57 -6.46
C PRO A 73 -11.13 8.02 -6.78
N ASP A 74 -10.50 8.75 -5.88
CA ASP A 74 -9.12 9.22 -6.02
C ASP A 74 -8.07 8.19 -5.54
N GLY A 75 -8.54 7.03 -5.04
CA GLY A 75 -7.70 5.99 -4.49
C GLY A 75 -6.97 5.22 -5.59
N ASN A 76 -5.66 5.02 -5.39
CA ASN A 76 -4.84 4.26 -6.34
C ASN A 76 -4.61 2.81 -5.88
N PHE A 77 -3.90 2.04 -6.69
CA PHE A 77 -3.58 0.64 -6.40
C PHE A 77 -2.82 0.44 -5.08
N ILE A 78 -1.92 1.37 -4.74
CA ILE A 78 -1.16 1.33 -3.49
C ILE A 78 -2.07 1.56 -2.29
N ASP A 79 -3.00 2.51 -2.38
CA ASP A 79 -3.98 2.77 -1.33
C ASP A 79 -4.85 1.53 -1.09
N TRP A 80 -5.36 0.92 -2.17
CA TRP A 80 -6.13 -0.32 -2.12
C TRP A 80 -5.36 -1.46 -1.45
N LYS A 81 -4.08 -1.65 -1.80
CA LYS A 81 -3.22 -2.65 -1.16
C LYS A 81 -2.91 -2.33 0.29
N SER A 82 -2.83 -1.06 0.65
CA SER A 82 -2.55 -0.63 2.02
C SER A 82 -3.71 -0.88 2.98
N ILE A 83 -4.95 -1.04 2.50
CA ILE A 83 -6.12 -1.29 3.36
C ILE A 83 -6.62 -2.74 3.35
N ASN A 84 -6.32 -3.54 2.30
CA ASN A 84 -6.78 -4.92 2.17
C ASN A 84 -5.73 -5.98 2.54
N ARG A 85 -4.58 -5.56 3.06
CA ARG A 85 -3.46 -6.44 3.43
C ARG A 85 -2.97 -6.14 4.83
#